data_AF-A0A352RZ22-F1
#
_entry.id   AF-A0A352RZ22-F1
#
_cell.length_a   1.000
_cell.length_b   1.000
_cell.length_c   1.000
_cell.angle_alpha   90.00
_cell.angle_beta   90.00
_cell.angle_gamma   90.00
#
_symmetry.space_group_name_H-M   'P 1'
#
loop_
_entity.id
_entity.type
_entity.pdbx_description
1 polymer ?
#
loop_
_entity_poly.entity_id
_entity_poly.type
_entity_poly.pdbx_seq_one_letter_code
_entity_poly.pdbx_strand_id
1 'polypeptide(L)'
;LMYFGVGEPMQHYLKPPTVEGGTPLAAREAMLMTFFHWGFHAWAVYGVMGLVLAYFGFRYNLPLTMRSGLYPVLRHRIEGPAGH
;
A
#
# COMPACT_ATOMS: atom_id res chain seq x y z
N LEU A 1 13.30 1.50 1.05
CA LEU A 1 14.05 0.59 0.15
C LEU A 1 15.48 0.33 0.61
N MET A 2 16.34 1.33 0.85
CA MET A 2 17.74 1.07 1.28
C MET A 2 17.87 0.36 2.64
N TYR A 3 17.03 0.67 3.63
CA TYR A 3 17.10 0.05 4.97
C TYR A 3 16.47 -1.35 4.99
N PHE A 4 15.19 -1.46 4.61
CA PHE A 4 14.45 -2.73 4.64
C PHE A 4 14.76 -3.67 3.48
N GLY A 5 15.36 -3.19 2.38
CA GLY A 5 15.67 -4.03 1.22
C GLY A 5 16.67 -5.16 1.52
N VAL A 6 17.50 -5.00 2.55
CA VAL A 6 18.43 -6.04 3.02
C VAL A 6 18.01 -6.60 4.39
N GLY A 7 17.51 -5.74 5.28
CA GLY A 7 17.18 -6.14 6.65
C GLY A 7 16.00 -7.12 6.75
N GLU A 8 14.93 -6.88 6.00
CA GLU A 8 13.70 -7.67 6.10
C GLU A 8 13.84 -9.09 5.50
N PRO A 9 14.45 -9.30 4.31
CA PRO A 9 14.73 -10.64 3.81
C PRO A 9 15.63 -11.44 4.76
N MET A 10 16.63 -10.79 5.36
CA MET A 10 17.54 -11.46 6.29
C MET A 10 16.81 -11.89 7.57
N GLN A 11 15.92 -11.05 8.10
CA GLN A 11 15.08 -11.41 9.25
C GLN A 11 14.14 -12.58 8.94
N HIS A 12 13.46 -12.54 7.79
CA HIS A 12 12.59 -13.64 7.36
C HIS A 12 13.36 -14.93 7.04
N TYR A 13 14.63 -14.83 6.64
CA TYR A 13 15.48 -16.01 6.41
C TYR A 13 15.90 -16.71 7.70
N LEU A 14 16.18 -15.93 8.75
CA LEU A 14 16.61 -16.45 10.06
C LEU A 14 15.43 -16.99 10.89
N LYS A 15 14.25 -16.38 10.75
CA LYS A 15 13.02 -16.77 11.45
C LYS A 15 11.83 -16.82 10.49
N PRO A 16 11.83 -17.75 9.52
CA PRO A 16 10.69 -17.93 8.63
C PRO A 16 9.50 -18.51 9.40
N PRO A 17 8.26 -18.20 9.01
CA PRO A 17 7.07 -18.61 9.74
C PRO A 17 6.68 -20.08 9.52
N THR A 18 7.04 -20.69 8.38
CA THR A 18 6.57 -22.05 8.04
C THR A 18 7.65 -23.12 7.90
N VAL A 19 8.92 -22.74 7.73
CA VAL A 19 10.04 -23.67 7.56
C VAL A 19 11.14 -23.46 8.61
N GLU A 20 12.15 -24.32 8.60
CA GLU A 20 13.34 -24.11 9.44
C GLU A 20 14.23 -23.01 8.82
N GLY A 21 14.66 -22.07 9.66
CA GLY A 21 15.52 -20.95 9.26
C GLY A 21 16.89 -21.40 8.77
N GLY A 22 17.53 -20.58 7.93
CA GLY A 22 18.87 -20.91 7.42
C GLY A 22 18.90 -21.98 6.32
N THR A 23 17.75 -22.42 5.82
CA THR A 23 17.63 -23.43 4.75
C THR A 23 17.37 -22.80 3.38
N PRO A 24 17.65 -23.48 2.25
CA PRO A 24 17.29 -22.98 0.92
C PRO A 24 15.80 -22.69 0.75
N LEU A 25 14.93 -23.43 1.46
CA LEU A 25 13.49 -23.18 1.49
C LEU A 25 13.16 -21.87 2.23
N ALA A 26 13.83 -21.58 3.35
CA ALA A 26 13.71 -20.32 4.06
C ALA A 26 14.10 -19.12 3.19
N ALA A 27 15.14 -19.24 2.35
CA ALA A 27 15.55 -18.17 1.44
C ALA A 27 14.44 -17.85 0.43
N ARG A 28 13.79 -18.89 -0.11
CA ARG A 28 12.66 -18.71 -1.03
C ARG A 28 11.47 -18.04 -0.35
N GLU A 29 11.11 -18.48 0.85
CA GLU A 29 10.00 -17.91 1.62
C GLU A 29 10.26 -16.45 2.03
N ALA A 30 11.48 -16.14 2.48
CA ALA A 30 11.89 -14.78 2.85
C ALA A 30 11.77 -13.80 1.69
N MET A 31 12.18 -14.21 0.48
CA MET A 31 12.01 -13.41 -0.72
C MET A 31 10.54 -13.22 -1.08
N LEU A 32 9.71 -14.27 -0.99
CA LEU A 32 8.27 -14.17 -1.25
C LEU A 32 7.58 -13.19 -0.30
N MET A 33 7.91 -13.23 0.99
CA MET A 33 7.38 -12.30 1.99
C MET A 33 7.79 -10.85 1.70
N THR A 34 9.07 -10.62 1.38
CA THR A 34 9.56 -9.29 1.03
C THR A 34 8.85 -8.75 -0.22
N PHE A 35 8.65 -9.59 -1.24
CA PHE A 35 7.90 -9.22 -2.43
C PHE A 35 6.42 -8.98 -2.16
N PHE A 36 5.81 -9.66 -1.20
CA PHE A 36 4.43 -9.39 -0.82
C PHE A 36 4.28 -8.00 -0.20
N HIS A 37 5.19 -7.59 0.68
CA HIS A 37 5.15 -6.28 1.31
C HIS A 37 5.51 -5.11 0.39
N TRP A 38 6.46 -5.31 -0.54
CA TRP A 38 7.01 -4.22 -1.36
C TRP A 38 6.70 -4.33 -2.85
N GLY A 39 6.06 -5.43 -3.27
CA GLY A 39 5.68 -5.68 -4.64
C GLY A 39 4.31 -5.12 -4.97
N PHE A 40 3.60 -5.81 -5.87
CA PHE A 40 2.38 -5.31 -6.49
C PHE A 40 1.32 -4.84 -5.49
N HIS A 41 1.14 -5.53 -4.36
CA HIS A 41 0.16 -5.18 -3.35
C HIS A 41 0.32 -3.74 -2.82
N ALA A 42 1.56 -3.34 -2.48
CA ALA A 42 1.83 -1.99 -2.00
C ALA A 42 1.55 -0.93 -3.08
N TRP A 43 1.97 -1.19 -4.32
CA TRP A 43 1.74 -0.28 -5.44
C TRP A 43 0.27 -0.19 -5.86
N ALA A 44 -0.50 -1.26 -5.72
CA ALA A 44 -1.92 -1.28 -6.03
C ALA A 44 -2.69 -0.27 -5.16
N VAL A 45 -2.36 -0.16 -3.87
CA VAL A 45 -2.97 0.83 -2.96
C VAL A 45 -2.72 2.25 -3.47
N TYR A 46 -1.48 2.58 -3.83
CA TYR A 46 -1.14 3.89 -4.39
C TYR A 46 -1.82 4.14 -5.73
N GLY A 47 -1.91 3.12 -6.59
CA GLY A 47 -2.60 3.20 -7.87
C GLY A 47 -4.08 3.52 -7.70
N VAL A 48 -4.77 2.85 -6.77
CA VAL A 48 -6.18 3.12 -6.45
C VAL A 48 -6.36 4.53 -5.91
N MET A 49 -5.51 4.97 -4.96
CA MET A 49 -5.59 6.32 -4.41
C MET A 49 -5.34 7.39 -5.48
N GLY A 50 -4.35 7.18 -6.35
CA GLY A 50 -4.07 8.06 -7.48
C GLY A 50 -5.24 8.13 -8.46
N LEU A 51 -5.89 7.00 -8.75
CA LEU A 51 -7.06 6.94 -9.62
C LEU A 51 -8.24 7.71 -9.01
N VAL A 52 -8.49 7.57 -7.71
CA VAL A 52 -9.55 8.32 -7.00
C VAL A 52 -9.32 9.82 -7.11
N LEU A 53 -8.10 10.28 -6.82
CA LEU A 53 -7.76 11.72 -6.91
C LEU A 53 -7.85 12.23 -8.35
N ALA A 54 -7.34 11.48 -9.32
CA ALA A 54 -7.41 11.84 -10.72
C ALA A 54 -8.86 11.90 -11.23
N TYR A 55 -9.69 10.93 -10.86
CA TYR A 55 -11.08 10.87 -11.28
C TYR A 55 -11.89 12.04 -10.74
N PHE A 56 -11.89 12.28 -9.41
CA PHE A 56 -12.66 13.39 -8.85
C PHE A 56 -12.06 14.76 -9.16
N GLY A 57 -10.74 14.86 -9.27
CA GLY A 57 -10.03 16.08 -9.65
C GLY A 57 -10.30 16.50 -11.09
N PHE A 58 -10.13 15.60 -12.06
CA PHE A 58 -10.22 15.95 -13.49
C PHE A 58 -11.62 15.76 -14.09
N ARG A 59 -12.42 14.79 -13.64
CA ARG A 59 -13.77 14.54 -14.20
C ARG A 59 -14.86 15.36 -13.54
N TYR A 60 -14.78 15.52 -12.22
CA TYR A 60 -15.77 16.24 -11.39
C TYR A 60 -15.32 17.65 -11.01
N ASN A 61 -14.10 18.05 -11.39
CA ASN A 61 -13.53 19.36 -11.08
C ASN A 61 -13.55 19.70 -9.57
N LEU A 62 -13.42 18.67 -8.72
CA LEU A 62 -13.36 18.79 -7.27
C LEU A 62 -11.89 19.05 -6.84
N PRO A 63 -11.65 19.64 -5.65
CA PRO A 63 -10.29 19.88 -5.17
C PRO A 63 -9.46 18.59 -5.11
N LEU A 64 -8.14 18.65 -5.40
CA LEU A 64 -7.20 17.51 -5.29
C LEU A 64 -6.89 17.17 -3.82
N THR A 65 -7.92 16.76 -3.09
CA THR A 65 -7.88 16.46 -1.66
C THR A 65 -8.50 15.09 -1.41
N MET A 66 -8.02 14.33 -0.43
CA MET A 66 -8.55 12.99 -0.14
C MET A 66 -10.06 12.97 0.11
N ARG A 67 -10.62 14.03 0.71
CA ARG A 67 -12.07 14.21 0.92
C ARG A 67 -12.90 14.18 -0.36
N SER A 68 -12.33 14.58 -1.50
CA SER A 68 -13.03 14.53 -2.78
C SER A 68 -13.31 13.10 -3.23
N GLY A 69 -12.47 12.14 -2.80
CA GLY A 69 -12.73 10.71 -3.00
C GLY A 69 -13.93 10.19 -2.22
N LEU A 70 -14.33 10.86 -1.13
CA LEU A 70 -15.49 10.51 -0.30
C LEU A 70 -16.78 11.20 -0.76
N TYR A 71 -16.72 12.06 -1.79
CA TYR A 71 -17.88 12.71 -2.38
C TYR A 71 -19.05 11.75 -2.73
N PRO A 72 -18.86 10.54 -3.29
CA PRO A 72 -19.99 9.65 -3.58
C PRO A 72 -20.74 9.19 -2.31
N VAL A 73 -20.09 9.13 -1.15
CA VAL A 73 -20.68 8.68 0.11
C VAL A 73 -21.21 9.87 0.94
N LEU A 74 -20.42 10.94 1.04
CA LEU A 74 -20.70 12.09 1.91
C LEU A 74 -21.39 13.26 1.17
N ARG A 75 -21.40 13.26 -0.17
CA ARG A 75 -21.93 14.32 -1.03
C ARG A 75 -21.49 15.70 -0.56
N HIS A 76 -22.41 16.63 -0.32
CA HIS A 76 -22.14 18.00 0.12
C HIS A 76 -21.60 18.11 1.56
N ARG A 77 -21.53 17.01 2.34
CA ARG A 77 -20.97 17.04 3.71
C ARG A 77 -19.44 17.05 3.74
N ILE A 78 -18.77 16.93 2.59
CA ILE A 78 -17.30 17.02 2.51
C ILE A 78 -16.75 18.42 2.86
N GLU A 79 -17.59 19.46 2.88
CA GLU A 79 -17.22 20.83 3.25
C GLU A 79 -17.50 21.14 4.73
N GLY A 80 -18.16 20.23 5.46
CA GLY A 80 -18.46 20.36 6.89
C GLY A 80 -17.40 19.72 7.79
N PRO A 81 -17.59 19.72 9.12
CA PRO A 81 -16.61 19.18 10.09
C PRO A 81 -16.28 17.69 9.90
N ALA A 82 -17.13 16.92 9.21
CA ALA A 82 -16.84 15.53 8.86
C ALA A 82 -15.85 15.36 7.68
N GLY A 83 -15.48 16.45 7.00
CA GLY A 83 -14.56 16.47 5.86
C GLY A 83 -13.39 17.45 5.99
N HIS A 84 -13.16 18.02 7.18
CA HIS A 84 -12.00 18.87 7.50
C HIS A 84 -10.86 18.05 8.09
#